data_AF-A0A3S3QX31-F1
#
_entry.id   AF-A0A3S3QX31-F1
#
_cell.length_a   1.000
_cell.length_b   1.000
_cell.length_c   1.000
_cell.angle_alpha   90.00
_cell.angle_beta   90.00
_cell.angle_gamma   90.00
#
_symmetry.space_group_name_H-M   'P 1'
#
loop_
_entity.id
_entity.type
_entity.pdbx_description
1 polymer ?
#
loop_
_entity_poly.entity_id
_entity_poly.type
_entity_poly.pdbx_seq_one_letter_code
_entity_poly.pdbx_strand_id
1 'polypeptide(L)'
;SGREDLSFIEKCSFALAQEQAGYKRDVICASLSTGKSHVSEMIKIAFAIPREILMKIGSAPGIGRGRWEELAHKFGVSGNSAIAGEFVTRGSFLEADSDNRFNLLLAFLPSSEAPTAEKASKPKPVSKAWAPTDGSVSAVAKDNGKAFTLALKNADGTRFGAFITDQLDSLYEAFRKSEARQTGE
;
A
#
# COMPACT_ATOMS: atom_id res chain seq x y z
N SER A 1 10.58 -40.09 7.05
CA SER A 1 9.53 -39.39 6.30
C SER A 1 9.61 -37.93 6.71
N GLY A 2 10.25 -37.08 5.90
CA GLY A 2 10.82 -35.81 6.41
C GLY A 2 10.89 -34.71 5.37
N ARG A 3 9.81 -34.52 4.62
CA ARG A 3 9.60 -33.26 3.89
C ARG A 3 8.66 -32.45 4.75
N GLU A 4 9.20 -31.55 5.57
CA GLU A 4 8.38 -30.49 6.13
C GLU A 4 7.81 -29.69 4.96
N ASP A 5 6.49 -29.56 4.92
CA ASP A 5 5.86 -28.70 3.94
C ASP A 5 6.35 -27.27 4.15
N LEU A 6 6.74 -26.60 3.07
CA LEU A 6 7.14 -25.20 3.12
C LEU A 6 6.08 -24.37 3.87
N SER A 7 6.55 -23.48 4.74
CA SER A 7 5.67 -22.54 5.42
C SER A 7 4.97 -21.62 4.40
N PHE A 8 3.92 -20.93 4.84
CA PHE A 8 3.19 -20.04 3.95
C PHE A 8 4.11 -18.96 3.34
N ILE A 9 4.96 -18.32 4.13
CA ILE A 9 5.85 -17.26 3.65
C ILE A 9 6.97 -17.79 2.74
N GLU A 10 7.43 -19.02 2.96
CA GLU A 10 8.38 -19.69 2.08
C GLU A 10 7.75 -19.97 0.71
N LYS A 11 6.50 -20.44 0.67
CA LYS A 11 5.71 -20.57 -0.56
C LYS A 11 5.53 -19.23 -1.28
N CYS A 12 5.24 -18.15 -0.54
CA CYS A 12 5.14 -16.81 -1.10
C CYS A 12 6.46 -16.33 -1.72
N SER A 13 7.58 -16.52 -1.01
CA SER A 13 8.90 -16.14 -1.48
C SER A 13 9.32 -16.94 -2.71
N PHE A 14 8.99 -18.24 -2.74
CA PHE A 14 9.21 -19.11 -3.90
C PHE A 14 8.39 -18.65 -5.11
N ALA A 15 7.11 -18.33 -4.91
CA ALA A 15 6.24 -17.80 -5.98
C ALA A 15 6.81 -16.51 -6.59
N LEU A 16 7.26 -15.57 -5.75
CA LEU A 16 7.86 -14.32 -6.20
C LEU A 16 9.19 -14.56 -6.94
N ALA A 17 10.04 -15.45 -6.43
CA ALA A 17 11.30 -15.79 -7.09
C ALA A 17 11.07 -16.41 -8.48
N GLN A 18 10.05 -17.27 -8.62
CA GLN A 18 9.66 -17.81 -9.92
C GLN A 18 9.13 -16.73 -10.87
N GLU A 19 8.31 -15.79 -10.38
CA GLU A 19 7.82 -14.68 -11.21
C GLU A 19 8.97 -13.77 -11.68
N GLN A 20 9.91 -13.43 -10.79
CA GLN A 20 11.09 -12.63 -11.12
C GLN A 20 12.06 -13.34 -12.09
N ALA A 21 12.10 -14.67 -12.06
CA ALA A 21 12.84 -15.48 -13.01
C ALA A 21 12.14 -15.63 -14.38
N GLY A 22 10.94 -15.05 -14.55
CA GLY A 22 10.21 -15.02 -15.81
C GLY A 22 9.34 -16.26 -16.09
N TYR A 23 9.08 -17.11 -15.08
CA TYR A 23 8.20 -18.25 -15.26
C TYR A 23 6.75 -17.80 -15.48
N LYS A 24 6.07 -18.46 -16.44
CA LYS A 24 4.65 -18.19 -16.72
C LYS A 24 3.78 -18.58 -15.54
N ARG A 25 2.66 -17.87 -15.37
CA ARG A 25 1.82 -18.04 -14.17
C ARG A 25 1.26 -19.45 -13.98
N ASP A 26 0.95 -20.16 -15.06
CA ASP A 26 0.48 -21.56 -14.99
C ASP A 26 1.57 -22.51 -14.45
N VAL A 27 2.85 -22.25 -14.75
CA VAL A 27 3.99 -23.04 -14.24
C VAL A 27 4.15 -22.84 -12.74
N ILE A 28 4.04 -21.58 -12.27
CA ILE A 28 4.10 -21.26 -10.84
C ILE A 28 2.96 -21.93 -10.08
N CYS A 29 1.73 -21.89 -10.63
CA CYS A 29 0.57 -22.56 -10.07
C CYS A 29 0.77 -24.08 -9.95
N ALA A 30 1.30 -24.72 -11.00
CA ALA A 30 1.61 -26.14 -11.00
C ALA A 30 2.69 -26.50 -9.96
N SER A 31 3.73 -25.67 -9.82
CA SER A 31 4.82 -25.91 -8.86
C SER A 31 4.36 -25.87 -7.39
N LEU A 32 3.36 -25.04 -7.09
CA LEU A 32 2.81 -24.84 -5.75
C LEU A 32 1.50 -25.62 -5.52
N SER A 33 1.07 -26.41 -6.52
CA SER A 33 -0.20 -27.15 -6.50
C SER A 33 -1.40 -26.27 -6.08
N THR A 34 -1.46 -25.03 -6.60
CA THR A 34 -2.49 -24.05 -6.20
C THR A 34 -2.99 -23.21 -7.38
N GLY A 35 -4.05 -22.42 -7.15
CA GLY A 35 -4.71 -21.64 -8.20
C GLY A 35 -4.09 -20.25 -8.45
N LYS A 36 -4.42 -19.67 -9.61
CA LYS A 36 -3.95 -18.33 -10.03
C LYS A 36 -4.25 -17.23 -9.01
N SER A 37 -5.41 -17.27 -8.35
CA SER A 37 -5.77 -16.29 -7.33
C SER A 37 -4.80 -16.37 -6.14
N HIS A 38 -4.60 -17.57 -5.58
CA HIS A 38 -3.69 -17.81 -4.47
C HIS A 38 -2.24 -17.42 -4.79
N VAL A 39 -1.72 -17.81 -5.96
CA VAL A 39 -0.36 -17.39 -6.36
C VAL A 39 -0.27 -15.86 -6.47
N SER A 40 -1.36 -15.17 -6.86
CA SER A 40 -1.32 -13.70 -6.97
C SER A 40 -1.23 -13.04 -5.60
N GLU A 41 -1.96 -13.58 -4.63
CA GLU A 41 -1.95 -13.10 -3.25
C GLU A 41 -0.59 -13.40 -2.59
N MET A 42 -0.07 -14.61 -2.78
CA MET A 42 1.27 -15.01 -2.33
C MET A 42 2.36 -14.06 -2.82
N ILE A 43 2.37 -13.75 -4.12
CA ILE A 43 3.33 -12.83 -4.72
C ILE A 43 3.18 -11.42 -4.15
N LYS A 44 1.95 -10.92 -4.00
CA LYS A 44 1.70 -9.58 -3.42
C LYS A 44 2.27 -9.47 -2.00
N ILE A 45 2.06 -10.49 -1.16
CA ILE A 45 2.57 -10.53 0.21
C ILE A 45 4.10 -10.51 0.23
N ALA A 46 4.74 -11.39 -0.55
CA ALA A 46 6.20 -11.46 -0.62
C ALA A 46 6.83 -10.20 -1.22
N PHE A 47 6.14 -9.52 -2.15
CA PHE A 47 6.61 -8.29 -2.76
C PHE A 47 6.49 -7.07 -1.82
N ALA A 48 5.47 -7.04 -0.97
CA ALA A 48 5.21 -5.92 -0.07
C ALA A 48 6.24 -5.80 1.06
N ILE A 49 6.81 -6.93 1.50
CA ILE A 49 7.73 -6.97 2.63
C ILE A 49 9.16 -7.10 2.10
N PRO A 50 10.12 -6.23 2.49
CA PRO A 50 11.50 -6.33 2.03
C PRO A 50 12.10 -7.71 2.34
N ARG A 51 12.83 -8.29 1.38
CA ARG A 51 13.41 -9.63 1.49
C ARG A 51 14.26 -9.81 2.75
N GLU A 52 15.04 -8.80 3.12
CA GLU A 52 15.88 -8.84 4.33
C GLU A 52 15.05 -9.01 5.60
N ILE A 53 13.89 -8.36 5.67
CA ILE A 53 12.95 -8.51 6.80
C ILE A 53 12.37 -9.93 6.81
N LEU A 54 11.94 -10.46 5.66
CA LEU A 54 11.43 -11.83 5.56
C LEU A 54 12.47 -12.86 6.04
N MET A 55 13.74 -12.68 5.65
CA MET A 55 14.84 -13.54 6.12
C MET A 55 15.09 -13.41 7.63
N LYS A 56 14.93 -12.21 8.19
CA LYS A 56 15.08 -11.97 9.63
C LYS A 56 13.92 -12.53 10.44
N ILE A 57 12.70 -12.58 9.90
CA ILE A 57 11.54 -13.22 10.53
C ILE A 57 11.68 -14.74 10.48
N GLY A 58 12.11 -15.32 9.35
CA GLY A 58 12.22 -16.77 9.15
C GLY A 58 10.92 -17.43 8.66
N SER A 59 10.83 -18.75 8.80
CA SER A 59 9.73 -19.56 8.25
C SER A 59 8.37 -19.31 8.92
N ALA A 60 8.36 -18.91 10.19
CA ALA A 60 7.17 -18.63 11.00
C ALA A 60 5.99 -19.63 10.75
N PRO A 61 6.19 -20.93 11.02
CA PRO A 61 5.27 -22.00 10.64
C PRO A 61 3.89 -21.89 11.32
N GLY A 62 3.78 -21.23 12.49
CA GLY A 62 2.51 -21.01 13.17
C GLY A 62 1.72 -19.81 12.63
N ILE A 63 2.31 -19.01 11.73
CA ILE A 63 1.68 -17.79 11.22
C ILE A 63 0.95 -18.07 9.90
N GLY A 64 -0.38 -18.02 9.98
CA GLY A 64 -1.26 -18.18 8.82
C GLY A 64 -1.33 -16.95 7.90
N ARG A 65 -1.95 -17.16 6.73
CA ARG A 65 -2.11 -16.17 5.65
C ARG A 65 -2.62 -14.80 6.12
N GLY A 66 -3.72 -14.74 6.87
CA GLY A 66 -4.36 -13.47 7.22
C GLY A 66 -3.46 -12.54 8.05
N ARG A 67 -2.60 -13.11 8.90
CA ARG A 67 -1.61 -12.32 9.66
C ARG A 67 -0.51 -11.79 8.74
N TRP A 68 -0.03 -12.60 7.79
CA TRP A 68 0.93 -12.14 6.78
C TRP A 68 0.38 -11.03 5.89
N GLU A 69 -0.91 -11.08 5.55
CA GLU A 69 -1.61 -9.99 4.86
C GLU A 69 -1.63 -8.71 5.71
N GLU A 70 -1.96 -8.82 7.00
CA GLU A 70 -1.92 -7.69 7.93
C GLU A 70 -0.52 -7.05 8.00
N LEU A 71 0.53 -7.86 8.09
CA LEU A 71 1.90 -7.35 8.07
C LEU A 71 2.23 -6.65 6.76
N ALA A 72 1.89 -7.26 5.62
CA ALA A 72 2.08 -6.66 4.30
C ALA A 72 1.35 -5.30 4.17
N HIS A 73 0.15 -5.18 4.75
CA HIS A 73 -0.57 -3.90 4.82
C HIS A 73 0.21 -2.84 5.61
N LYS A 74 0.81 -3.19 6.76
CA LYS A 74 1.65 -2.27 7.54
C LYS A 74 2.90 -1.84 6.77
N PHE A 75 3.48 -2.70 5.92
CA PHE A 75 4.59 -2.30 5.03
C PHE A 75 4.18 -1.35 3.90
N GLY A 76 2.87 -1.27 3.60
CA GLY A 76 2.33 -0.26 2.69
C GLY A 76 2.31 1.17 3.25
N VAL A 77 2.54 1.34 4.56
CA VAL A 77 2.63 2.65 5.22
C VAL A 77 4.04 3.23 5.05
N SER A 78 4.12 4.50 4.67
CA SER A 78 5.40 5.19 4.47
C SER A 78 6.24 5.19 5.74
N GLY A 79 7.55 4.95 5.61
CA GLY A 79 8.47 4.89 6.75
C GLY A 79 8.51 3.55 7.49
N ASN A 80 7.45 2.73 7.43
CA ASN A 80 7.40 1.45 8.13
C ASN A 80 8.49 0.46 7.68
N SER A 81 8.95 0.54 6.42
CA SER A 81 10.09 -0.26 5.95
C SER A 81 11.39 0.08 6.67
N ALA A 82 11.67 1.38 6.89
CA ALA A 82 12.86 1.83 7.61
C ALA A 82 12.76 1.49 9.10
N ILE A 83 11.60 1.77 9.70
CA ILE A 83 11.30 1.44 11.10
C ILE A 83 11.44 -0.06 11.37
N ALA A 84 10.95 -0.91 10.46
CA ALA A 84 11.13 -2.36 10.52
C ALA A 84 12.61 -2.74 10.45
N GLY A 85 13.38 -2.13 9.54
CA GLY A 85 14.81 -2.36 9.37
C GLY A 85 15.60 -2.15 10.67
N GLU A 86 15.32 -1.08 11.41
CA GLU A 86 15.94 -0.82 12.72
C GLU A 86 15.43 -1.75 13.82
N PHE A 87 14.16 -2.14 13.76
CA PHE A 87 13.59 -3.03 14.78
C PHE A 87 14.18 -4.44 14.73
N VAL A 88 14.37 -5.00 13.53
CA VAL A 88 14.86 -6.37 13.36
C VAL A 88 16.33 -6.57 13.74
N THR A 89 17.06 -5.49 14.06
CA THR A 89 18.43 -5.56 14.58
C THR A 89 18.51 -5.56 16.10
N ARG A 90 17.38 -5.37 16.80
CA ARG A 90 17.35 -5.34 18.27
C ARG A 90 17.56 -6.74 18.86
N GLY A 91 18.29 -6.82 19.98
CA GLY A 91 18.57 -8.09 20.66
C GLY A 91 17.31 -8.89 21.00
N SER A 92 16.29 -8.22 21.54
CA SER A 92 14.99 -8.85 21.87
C SER A 92 14.27 -9.46 20.67
N PHE A 93 14.50 -8.95 19.46
CA PHE A 93 13.98 -9.55 18.24
C PHE A 93 14.82 -10.76 17.81
N LEU A 94 16.14 -10.65 17.89
CA LEU A 94 17.05 -11.73 17.45
C LEU A 94 17.02 -12.95 18.37
N GLU A 95 16.73 -12.77 19.65
CA GLU A 95 16.60 -13.84 20.66
C GLU A 95 15.27 -14.59 20.56
N ALA A 96 14.26 -14.03 19.88
CA ALA A 96 12.95 -14.63 19.72
C ALA A 96 12.94 -15.71 18.62
N ASP A 97 12.07 -16.71 18.78
CA ASP A 97 11.79 -17.70 17.73
C ASP A 97 11.06 -17.08 16.52
N SER A 98 10.96 -17.83 15.43
CA SER A 98 10.43 -17.33 14.16
C SER A 98 9.00 -16.78 14.23
N ASP A 99 8.11 -17.44 14.97
CA ASP A 99 6.72 -17.00 15.12
C ASP A 99 6.65 -15.76 16.01
N ASN A 100 7.44 -15.73 17.08
CA ASN A 100 7.47 -14.59 17.98
C ASN A 100 8.11 -13.36 17.33
N ARG A 101 9.14 -13.51 16.49
CA ARG A 101 9.70 -12.43 15.65
C ARG A 101 8.64 -11.78 14.78
N PHE A 102 7.80 -12.58 14.12
CA PHE A 102 6.67 -12.08 13.36
C PHE A 102 5.73 -11.26 14.24
N ASN A 103 5.31 -11.80 15.39
CA ASN A 103 4.36 -11.14 16.28
C ASN A 103 4.91 -9.82 16.85
N LEU A 104 6.18 -9.80 17.24
CA LEU A 104 6.88 -8.61 17.73
C LEU A 104 6.90 -7.50 16.67
N LEU A 105 7.25 -7.84 15.43
CA LEU A 105 7.27 -6.85 14.35
C LEU A 105 5.87 -6.33 14.01
N LEU A 106 4.88 -7.23 13.93
CA LEU A 106 3.50 -6.85 13.65
C LEU A 106 2.94 -5.89 14.71
N ALA A 107 3.22 -6.17 15.99
CA ALA A 107 2.81 -5.32 17.11
C ALA A 107 3.57 -3.98 17.16
N PHE A 108 4.85 -3.98 16.78
CA PHE A 108 5.68 -2.78 16.78
C PHE A 108 5.31 -1.79 15.67
N LEU A 109 4.98 -2.28 14.48
CA LEU A 109 4.68 -1.42 13.33
C LEU A 109 3.34 -0.70 13.50
N PRO A 110 3.29 0.63 13.31
CA PRO A 110 2.06 1.41 13.48
C PRO A 110 1.03 1.07 12.38
N SER A 111 -0.27 1.07 12.75
CA SER A 111 -1.38 0.78 11.84
C SER A 111 -1.88 1.99 11.04
N SER A 112 -1.70 3.24 11.55
CA SER A 112 -1.91 4.50 10.82
C SER A 112 -1.67 5.73 11.71
N GLU A 113 -0.84 6.67 11.25
CA GLU A 113 -1.19 8.06 10.92
C GLU A 113 -0.14 8.58 9.91
N ALA A 114 -0.57 9.21 8.81
CA ALA A 114 0.33 9.74 7.78
C ALA A 114 1.11 10.99 8.29
N PRO A 115 2.29 11.31 7.76
CA PRO A 115 2.40 11.85 6.40
C PRO A 115 3.42 11.12 5.54
N THR A 116 3.02 10.75 4.32
CA THR A 116 3.93 10.29 3.26
C THR A 116 4.90 11.41 2.88
N ALA A 117 6.07 11.39 3.51
CA ALA A 117 7.30 11.88 2.92
C ALA A 117 7.75 10.89 1.83
N GLU A 118 7.88 11.43 0.62
CA GLU A 118 8.83 10.98 -0.41
C GLU A 118 8.61 9.61 -1.08
N LYS A 119 7.85 9.65 -2.19
CA LYS A 119 8.45 9.22 -3.45
C LYS A 119 8.89 10.46 -4.24
N ALA A 120 10.16 10.81 -4.12
CA ALA A 120 10.90 11.31 -5.27
C ALA A 120 11.20 10.04 -6.11
N SER A 121 10.63 9.85 -7.28
CA SER A 121 11.12 10.52 -8.48
C SER A 121 10.15 10.26 -9.64
N LYS A 122 9.38 11.31 -9.98
CA LYS A 122 8.87 11.74 -11.30
C LYS A 122 7.94 12.93 -11.02
N PRO A 123 7.90 13.95 -11.90
CA PRO A 123 7.48 15.30 -11.53
C PRO A 123 6.12 15.29 -10.81
N LYS A 124 6.10 15.84 -9.59
CA LYS A 124 4.92 15.86 -8.71
C LYS A 124 3.78 16.60 -9.41
N PRO A 125 2.62 15.96 -9.65
CA PRO A 125 1.38 16.71 -9.86
C PRO A 125 1.07 17.49 -8.57
N VAL A 126 0.83 18.79 -8.67
CA VAL A 126 0.44 19.62 -7.51
C VAL A 126 -0.89 19.07 -7.00
N SER A 127 -0.90 18.51 -5.80
CA SER A 127 -2.11 17.97 -5.19
C SER A 127 -2.57 18.86 -4.04
N LYS A 128 -3.75 19.47 -4.16
CA LYS A 128 -4.39 20.24 -3.10
C LYS A 128 -5.42 19.35 -2.41
N ALA A 129 -5.26 19.13 -1.10
CA ALA A 129 -6.20 18.36 -0.29
C ALA A 129 -7.06 19.31 0.56
N TRP A 130 -8.36 19.03 0.64
CA TRP A 130 -9.33 19.77 1.44
C TRP A 130 -10.29 18.79 2.12
N ALA A 131 -10.67 19.09 3.35
CA ALA A 131 -11.76 18.44 4.06
C ALA A 131 -12.46 19.47 4.97
N PRO A 132 -13.79 19.38 5.16
CA PRO A 132 -14.50 20.15 6.17
C PRO A 132 -14.13 19.64 7.57
N THR A 133 -14.33 20.47 8.59
CA THR A 133 -13.97 20.19 10.00
C THR A 133 -14.63 18.92 10.56
N ASP A 134 -15.80 18.55 10.04
CA ASP A 134 -16.54 17.34 10.44
C ASP A 134 -16.09 16.06 9.71
N GLY A 135 -15.16 16.16 8.76
CA GLY A 135 -14.61 15.03 8.01
C GLY A 135 -15.62 14.31 7.10
N SER A 136 -16.81 14.86 6.91
CA SER A 136 -17.90 14.26 6.12
C SER A 136 -17.52 13.98 4.66
N VAL A 137 -16.62 14.80 4.10
CA VAL A 137 -16.04 14.66 2.76
C VAL A 137 -14.54 14.88 2.80
N SER A 138 -13.78 14.16 2.00
CA SER A 138 -12.39 14.53 1.70
C SER A 138 -12.21 14.69 0.21
N ALA A 139 -11.64 15.82 -0.21
CA ALA A 139 -11.36 16.14 -1.60
C ALA A 139 -9.84 16.21 -1.84
N VAL A 140 -9.36 15.45 -2.81
CA VAL A 140 -7.96 15.49 -3.26
C VAL A 140 -7.95 15.86 -4.73
N ALA A 141 -7.48 17.06 -5.04
CA ALA A 141 -7.21 17.49 -6.40
C ALA A 141 -5.84 16.95 -6.84
N LYS A 142 -5.73 16.54 -8.10
CA LYS A 142 -4.48 16.19 -8.78
C LYS A 142 -4.48 16.82 -10.16
N ASP A 143 -3.46 17.61 -10.44
CA ASP A 143 -3.22 18.16 -11.77
C ASP A 143 -1.97 17.51 -12.38
N ASN A 144 -2.13 16.79 -13.50
CA ASN A 144 -1.02 16.18 -14.21
C ASN A 144 -0.56 16.97 -15.44
N GLY A 145 -1.03 18.21 -15.62
CA GLY A 145 -0.73 19.09 -16.75
C GLY A 145 -1.52 18.78 -18.03
N LYS A 146 -2.21 17.63 -18.11
CA LYS A 146 -3.12 17.27 -19.21
C LYS A 146 -4.57 17.19 -18.76
N ALA A 147 -4.80 16.89 -17.49
CA ALA A 147 -6.10 16.74 -16.87
C ALA A 147 -6.04 17.10 -15.39
N PHE A 148 -7.07 17.79 -14.93
CA PHE A 148 -7.34 18.03 -13.51
C PHE A 148 -8.34 17.02 -13.00
N THR A 149 -7.98 16.26 -11.95
CA THR A 149 -8.83 15.25 -11.33
C THR A 149 -9.14 15.63 -9.89
N LEU A 150 -10.42 15.69 -9.53
CA LEU A 150 -10.86 15.85 -8.15
C LEU A 150 -11.41 14.53 -7.62
N ALA A 151 -10.71 13.91 -6.67
CA ALA A 151 -11.15 12.68 -6.02
C ALA A 151 -11.86 13.00 -4.71
N LEU A 152 -13.14 12.66 -4.61
CA LEU A 152 -13.97 12.83 -3.42
C LEU A 152 -14.11 11.49 -2.69
N LYS A 153 -13.93 11.49 -1.36
CA LYS A 153 -14.00 10.33 -0.48
C LYS A 153 -14.87 10.63 0.74
N ASN A 154 -15.05 9.61 1.58
CA ASN A 154 -15.90 9.59 2.78
C ASN A 154 -17.40 9.57 2.45
N ALA A 155 -18.21 9.53 3.51
CA ALA A 155 -19.65 9.24 3.44
C ALA A 155 -20.39 10.15 2.46
N ASP A 156 -20.04 11.43 2.39
CA ASP A 156 -20.73 12.40 1.55
C ASP A 156 -20.08 12.61 0.17
N GLY A 157 -18.96 11.92 -0.12
CA GLY A 157 -18.16 12.14 -1.32
C GLY A 157 -18.92 11.98 -2.64
N THR A 158 -19.76 10.94 -2.75
CA THR A 158 -20.57 10.69 -3.96
C THR A 158 -21.65 11.77 -4.15
N ARG A 159 -22.36 12.13 -3.06
CA ARG A 159 -23.45 13.12 -3.10
C ARG A 159 -22.91 14.51 -3.42
N PHE A 160 -21.78 14.87 -2.82
CA PHE A 160 -21.11 16.14 -3.09
C PHE A 160 -20.54 16.18 -4.51
N GLY A 161 -20.04 15.06 -5.03
CA GLY A 161 -19.59 14.97 -6.42
C GLY A 161 -20.70 15.21 -7.43
N ALA A 162 -21.89 14.67 -7.19
CA ALA A 162 -23.07 14.94 -8.02
C ALA A 162 -23.43 16.43 -8.01
N PHE A 163 -23.48 17.04 -6.82
CA PHE A 163 -23.75 18.48 -6.69
C PHE A 163 -22.72 19.35 -7.43
N ILE A 164 -21.42 19.06 -7.33
CA ILE A 164 -20.39 19.79 -8.08
C ILE A 164 -20.60 19.65 -9.59
N THR A 165 -20.93 18.43 -10.03
CA THR A 165 -21.17 18.13 -11.46
C THR A 165 -22.33 18.95 -12.01
N ASP A 166 -23.42 19.07 -11.24
CA ASP A 166 -24.60 19.88 -11.62
C ASP A 166 -24.33 21.40 -11.60
N GLN A 167 -23.24 21.84 -10.95
CA GLN A 167 -22.85 23.25 -10.85
C GLN A 167 -21.67 23.63 -11.78
N LEU A 168 -21.21 22.72 -12.66
CA LEU A 168 -20.01 22.99 -13.47
C LEU A 168 -20.13 24.21 -14.37
N ASP A 169 -21.31 24.45 -14.96
CA ASP A 169 -21.53 25.62 -15.81
C ASP A 169 -21.36 26.94 -15.04
N SER A 170 -21.99 27.05 -13.86
CA SER A 170 -21.92 28.25 -13.02
C SER A 170 -20.51 28.47 -12.45
N LEU A 171 -19.84 27.39 -12.05
CA LEU A 171 -18.44 27.42 -11.58
C LEU A 171 -17.49 27.87 -12.69
N TYR A 172 -17.68 27.40 -13.92
CA TYR A 172 -16.87 27.81 -15.06
C TYR A 172 -17.08 29.27 -15.44
N GLU A 173 -18.32 29.77 -15.42
CA GLU A 173 -18.59 31.19 -15.65
C GLU A 173 -17.96 32.09 -14.57
N ALA A 174 -18.05 31.70 -13.30
CA ALA A 174 -17.41 32.42 -12.21
C ALA A 174 -15.88 32.48 -12.37
N PHE A 175 -15.26 31.37 -12.76
CA PHE A 175 -13.84 31.31 -13.08
C PHE A 175 -13.45 32.25 -14.23
N ARG A 176 -14.21 32.25 -15.33
CA ARG A 176 -13.95 33.18 -16.45
C ARG A 176 -14.01 34.65 -16.03
N LYS A 177 -14.93 35.00 -15.14
CA LYS A 177 -15.05 36.36 -14.60
C LYS A 177 -13.89 36.75 -13.68
N SER A 178 -13.32 35.80 -12.92
CA SER A 178 -12.17 36.08 -12.06
C SER A 178 -10.87 36.30 -12.86
N GLU A 179 -10.68 35.56 -13.96
CA GLU A 179 -9.51 35.74 -14.84
C GLU A 179 -9.54 37.10 -15.55
N ALA A 180 -10.71 37.51 -16.05
CA ALA A 180 -10.89 38.80 -16.72
C ALA A 180 -10.63 40.02 -15.79
N ARG A 181 -10.71 39.83 -14.47
CA ARG A 181 -10.36 40.86 -13.48
C ARG A 181 -8.86 40.90 -13.16
N GLN A 182 -8.11 39.82 -13.36
CA GLN A 182 -6.68 39.75 -13.04
C GLN A 182 -5.77 40.25 -14.18
N THR A 183 -6.27 40.35 -15.42
CA THR A 183 -5.47 40.79 -16.58
C THR A 183 -5.56 42.30 -16.88
N GLY A 184 -6.23 43.06 -16.01
CA GLY A 184 -6.55 44.49 -16.21
C GLY A 184 -5.81 45.47 -15.30
N GLU A 185 -4.71 45.05 -14.66
CA GLU A 185 -3.87 45.88 -13.77
C GLU A 185 -2.40 45.85 -14.20
#